data_AF-A0A959JRP0-F1
#
_entry.id   AF-A0A959JRP0-F1
#
_cell.length_a   1.000
_cell.length_b   1.000
_cell.length_c   1.000
_cell.angle_alpha   90.00
_cell.angle_beta   90.00
_cell.angle_gamma   90.00
#
_symmetry.space_group_name_H-M   'P 1'
#
loop_
_entity.id
_entity.type
_entity.pdbx_description
1 polymer ?
#
loop_
_entity_poly.entity_id
_entity_poly.type
_entity_poly.pdbx_seq_one_letter_code
_entity_poly.pdbx_strand_id
1 'polypeptide(L)' 'TYWIDRAYWGQGIASKALATFLTLEPTRPLYGRVAFDNMGSQKVLEKCGFIKVGTDKGFANARGMEIEELIFRLD' A
#
# COMPACT_ATOMS: atom_id res chain seq x y z
N THR A 1 4.58 -1.50 -7.33
CA THR A 1 4.95 -2.29 -6.13
C THR A 1 6.12 -1.63 -5.44
N TYR A 2 6.19 -1.67 -4.12
CA TYR A 2 7.36 -1.19 -3.36
C TYR A 2 7.75 -2.22 -2.31
N TRP A 3 8.99 -2.14 -1.83
CA TRP A 3 9.48 -2.89 -0.68
C TRP A 3 10.56 -2.07 0.01
N ILE A 4 10.70 -2.25 1.32
CA ILE A 4 11.77 -1.65 2.12
C ILE A 4 12.47 -2.80 2.80
N ASP A 5 13.80 -2.76 2.86
CA ASP A 5 14.56 -3.78 3.60
C ASP A 5 14.18 -3.77 5.09
N ARG A 6 14.13 -4.95 5.70
CA ARG A 6 13.66 -5.14 7.08
C ARG A 6 14.44 -4.31 8.09
N ALA A 7 15.75 -4.09 7.86
CA ALA A 7 16.59 -3.27 8.73
C ALA A 7 16.10 -1.81 8.86
N TYR A 8 15.28 -1.35 7.92
CA TYR A 8 14.78 0.02 7.84
C TYR A 8 13.27 0.15 8.14
N TRP A 9 12.62 -0.94 8.54
CA TRP A 9 11.22 -0.90 8.94
C TRP A 9 11.02 -0.06 10.19
N GLY A 10 9.83 0.53 10.34
CA GLY A 10 9.49 1.38 11.49
C GLY A 10 10.05 2.81 11.44
N GLN A 11 10.96 3.12 10.50
CA GLN A 11 11.57 4.46 10.39
C GLN A 11 10.75 5.45 9.56
N GLY A 12 9.55 5.08 9.11
CA GLY A 12 8.66 5.96 8.34
C GLY A 12 9.06 6.20 6.88
N ILE A 13 10.09 5.51 6.37
CA ILE A 13 10.62 5.69 5.01
C ILE A 13 9.54 5.48 3.94
N ALA A 14 8.76 4.39 4.02
CA ALA A 14 7.71 4.11 3.03
C ALA A 14 6.62 5.19 3.01
N SER A 15 6.15 5.66 4.17
CA SER A 15 5.18 6.75 4.25
C SER A 15 5.73 8.06 3.70
N LYS A 16 7.00 8.39 4.00
CA LYS A 16 7.64 9.60 3.45
C LYS A 16 7.78 9.51 1.94
N ALA A 17 8.25 8.38 1.42
CA ALA A 17 8.39 8.16 -0.02
C ALA A 17 7.03 8.23 -0.74
N LEU A 18 5.98 7.60 -0.20
CA LEU A 18 4.64 7.67 -0.76
C LEU A 18 4.09 9.09 -0.72
N ALA A 19 4.22 9.81 0.40
CA ALA A 19 3.78 11.20 0.50
C ALA A 19 4.47 12.09 -0.55
N THR A 20 5.78 11.94 -0.74
CA THR A 20 6.51 12.65 -1.80
C THR A 20 6.06 12.24 -3.20
N PHE A 21 5.79 10.96 -3.44
CA PHE A 21 5.25 10.53 -4.74
C PHE A 21 3.89 11.18 -5.03
N LEU A 22 3.01 11.28 -4.04
CA LEU A 22 1.68 11.88 -4.18
C LEU A 22 1.71 13.38 -4.49
N THR A 23 2.80 14.10 -4.18
CA THR A 23 2.98 15.50 -4.61
C THR A 23 3.35 15.62 -6.09
N LEU A 24 3.94 14.56 -6.66
CA LEU A 24 4.37 14.50 -8.06
C LEU A 24 3.29 13.94 -8.99
N GLU A 25 2.44 13.06 -8.48
CA GLU A 25 1.33 12.45 -9.22
C GLU A 25 -0.01 13.11 -8.81
N PRO A 26 -0.56 14.05 -9.58
CA PRO A 26 -1.80 14.74 -9.26
C PRO A 26 -3.06 13.96 -9.65
N THR A 27 -2.96 12.88 -10.45
CA THR A 27 -4.14 12.14 -10.94
C THR A 27 -4.95 11.56 -9.80
N ARG A 28 -6.28 11.69 -9.85
CA ARG A 28 -7.20 11.11 -8.85
C ARG A 28 -8.46 10.51 -9.50
N PRO A 29 -9.04 9.44 -8.92
CA PRO A 29 -8.58 8.76 -7.71
C PRO A 29 -7.35 7.87 -7.95
N LEU A 30 -6.53 7.68 -6.92
CA LEU A 30 -5.47 6.67 -6.90
C LEU A 30 -5.89 5.46 -6.09
N TYR A 31 -5.55 4.27 -6.57
CA TYR A 31 -5.83 3.01 -5.90
C TYR A 31 -4.54 2.36 -5.40
N GLY A 32 -4.54 1.99 -4.11
CA GLY A 32 -3.50 1.16 -3.49
C GLY A 32 -4.04 -0.24 -3.23
N ARG A 33 -3.24 -1.27 -3.53
CA ARG A 33 -3.56 -2.67 -3.25
C ARG A 33 -2.55 -3.24 -2.25
N VAL A 34 -3.04 -3.95 -1.24
CA VAL A 34 -2.20 -4.54 -0.19
C VAL A 34 -2.73 -5.91 0.19
N ALA A 35 -1.84 -6.91 0.26
CA ALA A 35 -2.17 -8.21 0.85
C ALA A 35 -2.83 -8.06 2.23
N PHE A 36 -3.91 -8.81 2.50
CA PHE A 36 -4.70 -8.65 3.72
C PHE A 36 -3.89 -8.80 5.03
N ASP A 37 -2.78 -9.53 5.01
CA ASP A 37 -1.90 -9.80 6.14
C ASP A 37 -0.72 -8.82 6.24
N ASN A 38 -0.53 -7.93 5.26
CA ASN A 38 0.54 -6.94 5.27
C ASN A 38 0.12 -5.65 6.00
N MET A 39 0.11 -5.73 7.33
CA MET A 39 -0.23 -4.61 8.22
C MET A 39 0.66 -3.38 8.03
N GLY A 40 1.93 -3.58 7.65
CA GLY A 40 2.88 -2.47 7.44
C GLY A 40 2.47 -1.60 6.26
N SER A 41 2.14 -2.22 5.13
CA SER A 41 1.69 -1.51 3.94
C SER A 41 0.30 -0.90 4.10
N GLN A 42 -0.60 -1.53 4.86
CA GLN A 42 -1.91 -0.95 5.21
C GLN A 42 -1.72 0.38 5.96
N LYS A 43 -0.90 0.38 7.02
CA LYS A 43 -0.59 1.60 7.78
C LYS A 43 0.09 2.69 6.95
N VAL A 44 0.90 2.32 5.95
CA VAL A 44 1.51 3.29 5.02
C VAL A 44 0.44 4.02 4.22
N LEU A 45 -0.51 3.28 3.64
CA LEU A 45 -1.61 3.86 2.85
C LEU A 45 -2.51 4.75 3.72
N GLU A 46 -2.92 4.27 4.89
CA GLU A 46 -3.74 5.03 5.85
C GLU A 46 -3.05 6.35 6.25
N LYS A 47 -1.75 6.31 6.58
CA LYS A 47 -0.98 7.51 6.91
C LYS A 47 -0.85 8.50 5.76
N CYS A 48 -0.96 8.03 4.52
CA CYS A 48 -0.92 8.86 3.32
C CYS A 48 -2.31 9.29 2.85
N GLY A 49 -3.35 9.12 3.68
CA GLY A 49 -4.69 9.61 3.43
C GLY A 49 -5.56 8.71 2.57
N PHE A 50 -5.08 7.52 2.20
CA PHE A 50 -5.94 6.54 1.52
C PHE A 50 -6.94 5.93 2.50
N ILE A 51 -8.14 5.65 2.01
CA ILE A 51 -9.23 5.01 2.76
C ILE A 51 -9.50 3.63 2.17
N LYS A 52 -9.70 2.62 3.02
CA LYS A 52 -10.10 1.28 2.58
C LYS A 52 -11.51 1.34 1.96
N VAL A 53 -11.63 0.91 0.70
CA VAL A 53 -12.89 0.95 -0.06
C VAL A 53 -13.39 -0.44 -0.48
N GLY A 54 -12.58 -1.49 -0.32
CA GLY A 54 -13.01 -2.83 -0.68
C GLY A 54 -11.95 -3.90 -0.46
N THR A 55 -12.27 -5.09 -0.95
CA THR A 55 -11.38 -6.25 -1.01
C THR A 55 -11.45 -6.86 -2.40
N ASP A 56 -10.37 -7.50 -2.83
CA ASP A 56 -10.25 -8.20 -4.10
C ASP A 56 -9.45 -9.50 -3.86
N LYS A 57 -9.33 -10.34 -4.89
CA LYS A 57 -8.42 -11.48 -4.88
C LYS A 57 -7.30 -11.25 -5.88
N GLY A 58 -6.06 -11.40 -5.42
CA GLY A 58 -4.87 -11.25 -6.24
C GLY A 58 -3.93 -12.44 -6.07
N PHE A 59 -3.31 -12.89 -7.16
CA PHE A 59 -2.27 -13.92 -7.08
C PHE A 59 -0.99 -13.33 -6.50
N ALA A 60 -0.58 -13.80 -5.32
CA ALA A 60 0.67 -13.36 -4.70
C ALA A 60 1.82 -14.30 -5.10
N ASN A 61 2.68 -13.84 -6.00
CA ASN A 61 3.86 -14.58 -6.44
C ASN A 61 4.75 -15.06 -5.27
N ALA A 62 4.91 -14.22 -4.24
CA ALA A 62 5.70 -14.57 -3.05
C ALA A 62 5.10 -15.72 -2.22
N ARG A 63 3.82 -16.03 -2.40
CA ARG A 63 3.09 -17.08 -1.68
C ARG A 63 2.64 -18.24 -2.57
N GLY A 64 2.71 -18.10 -3.89
CA GLY A 64 2.31 -19.12 -4.86
C GLY A 64 0.80 -19.41 -4.87
N MET A 65 -0.03 -18.50 -4.38
CA MET A 65 -1.49 -18.67 -4.28
C MET A 65 -2.24 -17.36 -4.43
N GLU A 66 -3.53 -17.44 -4.75
CA GLU A 66 -4.44 -16.31 -4.58
C GLU A 66 -4.58 -15.95 -3.10
N ILE A 67 -4.48 -14.67 -2.81
CA ILE A 67 -4.73 -14.10 -1.50
C ILE A 67 -5.78 -12.99 -1.60
N GLU A 68 -6.40 -12.71 -0.46
CA GLU A 68 -7.21 -11.52 -0.32
C GLU A 68 -6.30 -10.28 -0.34
N GLU A 69 -6.69 -9.30 -1.14
CA GLU A 69 -6.10 -7.97 -1.18
C GLU A 69 -7.11 -6.94 -0.67
N LEU A 70 -6.64 -5.99 0.11
CA LEU A 70 -7.41 -4.82 0.50
C LEU A 70 -7.19 -3.73 -0.54
N ILE A 71 -8.29 -3.10 -0.96
CA ILE A 71 -8.29 -1.99 -1.90
C ILE A 71 -8.47 -0.70 -1.11
N PHE A 72 -7.55 0.23 -1.32
CA PHE A 72 -7.52 1.55 -0.73
C PHE A 72 -7.65 2.61 -1.84
N ARG A 73 -8.34 3.71 -1.57
CA ARG A 73 -8.55 4.83 -2.50
C ARG A 73 -8.12 6.15 -1.89
N LEU A 74 -7.43 6.97 -2.66
CA LEU A 74 -7.17 8.38 -2.38
C LEU A 74 -7.87 9.21 -3.45
N ASP A 75 -8.67 10.17 -3.00
CA ASP A 75 -9.44 11.09 -3.86
C ASP A 75 -8.67 12.39 -4.17
#